data_AF-A0A8J2WKX6-F1
#
_entry.id   AF-A0A8J2WKX6-F1
#
_cell.length_a   1.000
_cell.length_b   1.000
_cell.length_c   1.000
_cell.angle_alpha   90.00
_cell.angle_beta   90.00
_cell.angle_gamma   90.00
#
_symmetry.space_group_name_H-M   'P 1'
#
loop_
_entity.id
_entity.type
_entity.pdbx_description
1 polymer ?
#
loop_
_entity_poly.entity_id
_entity_poly.type
_entity_poly.pdbx_seq_one_letter_code
_entity_poly.pdbx_strand_id
1 'polypeptide(L)'
;MKLKLAVLAAALAGAHAFGEYKDEQKPLAVTIHGAGFRSVLEGAAVARALGDRLREVTHLGGASGGSWFGALMLYSPDFYSAVIDPDKPIEDVVAEWGAQYGQTMIDASAGFNPADPGLSGPPAWATEQPKGFELPIGPGGADICAGFNAGYNQLTAGFLTAPPLALQFPPWNWLSFINALLKDSIDGFSTLRTTNAPTTGLAAALVVHAALGPDAYLTPPTSSANAAFRTYDYDGTAPPYNLVIPVAHSVPAGGGGDWVVNAKISSLAVDGSALLTPNPTLLELLAGASAFLGNAGGPTWLQTTLAFTGQLPFLAPPDGPVLDPTPGKPGYPAYELASACKPFGLQVAASPLLKDGYTFPPDGPQTPADLAKVSENARYRLADGGFLENTGAAPAIAAMQKDCAEGKLDCSGPLKIIIVDQLDQTEGSFRLFDFENQPPANEYYQYPYAFDATVASQQIFAEAPPEPSAFQSYKMNTYPFAYFQGPIGIGFELPGFPPFTRSAESTYWHGRATTVTNDWYGVQAGSDVEILILNTALGTDGGVPTVVGGGFAKDAFAQLYGPLAKSQADGMAPIVTAFLAGTL
;
A
#
# COMPACT_ATOMS: atom_id res chain seq x y z
N MET A 1 7.99 44.08 8.19
CA MET A 1 8.72 43.56 7.01
C MET A 1 10.06 42.92 7.39
N LYS A 2 10.92 43.56 8.20
CA LYS A 2 12.22 42.97 8.64
C LYS A 2 12.13 41.68 9.47
N LEU A 3 11.06 41.49 10.25
CA LEU A 3 10.86 40.27 11.05
C LEU A 3 10.47 39.04 10.19
N LYS A 4 9.70 39.23 9.12
CA LYS A 4 9.36 38.15 8.16
C LYS A 4 10.57 37.72 7.33
N LEU A 5 11.50 38.64 7.03
CA LEU A 5 12.73 38.29 6.31
C LEU A 5 13.71 37.49 7.18
N ALA A 6 13.74 37.73 8.51
CA ALA A 6 14.61 36.98 9.42
C ALA A 6 14.11 35.55 9.67
N VAL A 7 12.79 35.35 9.74
CA VAL A 7 12.19 34.00 9.82
C VAL A 7 12.40 33.23 8.52
N LEU A 8 12.26 33.88 7.35
CA LEU A 8 12.55 33.26 6.07
C LEU A 8 14.05 32.95 5.88
N ALA A 9 14.93 33.83 6.36
CA ALA A 9 16.38 33.61 6.31
C ALA A 9 16.86 32.54 7.30
N ALA A 10 16.20 32.39 8.46
CA ALA A 10 16.48 31.29 9.40
C ALA A 10 15.95 29.94 8.87
N ALA A 11 14.79 29.94 8.20
CA ALA A 11 14.29 28.76 7.49
C ALA A 11 15.18 28.37 6.29
N LEU A 12 15.72 29.35 5.56
CA LEU A 12 16.65 29.12 4.46
C LEU A 12 18.09 28.80 4.90
N ALA A 13 18.51 29.24 6.10
CA ALA A 13 19.81 28.89 6.68
C ALA A 13 19.79 27.59 7.48
N GLY A 14 18.61 27.15 7.92
CA GLY A 14 18.34 25.83 8.49
C GLY A 14 18.04 24.75 7.45
N ALA A 15 17.88 25.14 6.17
CA ALA A 15 18.01 24.24 5.04
C ALA A 15 19.49 23.84 4.92
N HIS A 16 19.94 22.98 5.84
CA HIS A 16 21.03 22.07 5.54
C HIS A 16 20.73 21.51 4.16
N ALA A 17 21.66 21.65 3.22
CA ALA A 17 21.59 20.94 1.95
C ALA A 17 21.29 19.47 2.31
N PHE A 18 20.06 19.03 2.06
CA PHE A 18 19.60 17.68 2.39
C PHE A 18 20.44 16.75 1.53
N GLY A 19 21.42 16.14 2.20
CA GLY A 19 22.68 15.74 1.59
C GLY A 19 22.55 14.52 0.71
N GLU A 20 23.40 14.48 -0.31
CA GLU A 20 23.88 13.22 -0.89
C GLU A 20 24.42 12.32 0.24
N TYR A 21 24.40 11.01 0.04
CA TYR A 21 25.05 10.07 0.96
C TYR A 21 26.44 10.58 1.31
N LYS A 22 26.79 10.56 2.60
CA LYS A 22 28.19 10.73 2.97
C LYS A 22 28.88 9.43 2.56
N ASP A 23 30.01 9.52 1.86
CA ASP A 23 30.81 8.37 1.39
C ASP A 23 31.20 7.35 2.50
N GLU A 24 30.90 7.66 3.77
CA GLU A 24 31.17 6.84 4.95
C GLU A 24 29.90 6.32 5.65
N GLN A 25 28.70 6.57 5.11
CA GLN A 25 27.46 6.15 5.74
C GLN A 25 27.25 4.65 5.58
N LYS A 26 27.05 3.96 6.70
CA LYS A 26 26.77 2.52 6.72
C LYS A 26 25.32 2.24 6.32
N PRO A 27 25.05 1.15 5.60
CA PRO A 27 23.70 0.76 5.20
C PRO A 27 22.83 0.47 6.42
N LEU A 28 21.77 1.26 6.56
CA LEU A 28 20.68 1.06 7.52
C LEU A 28 19.35 1.27 6.79
N ALA A 29 18.53 0.22 6.75
CA ALA A 29 17.17 0.27 6.26
C ALA A 29 16.16 0.24 7.41
N VAL A 30 15.05 0.95 7.23
CA VAL A 30 13.83 0.76 8.02
C VAL A 30 12.71 0.41 7.05
N THR A 31 12.04 -0.71 7.28
CA THR A 31 10.96 -1.18 6.42
C THR A 31 9.69 -1.39 7.20
N ILE A 32 8.58 -0.85 6.70
CA ILE A 32 7.29 -0.88 7.38
C ILE A 32 6.30 -1.68 6.56
N HIS A 33 5.61 -2.61 7.22
CA HIS A 33 4.60 -3.42 6.55
C HIS A 33 3.42 -2.63 5.98
N GLY A 34 2.65 -3.26 5.10
CA GLY A 34 1.38 -2.73 4.60
C GLY A 34 0.21 -2.99 5.55
N ALA A 35 -0.49 -1.93 5.95
CA ALA A 35 -1.72 -1.92 6.73
C ALA A 35 -2.37 -0.51 6.76
N GLY A 36 -2.22 0.27 5.69
CA GLY A 36 -2.77 1.62 5.57
C GLY A 36 -2.32 2.57 6.69
N PHE A 37 -3.26 3.26 7.36
CA PHE A 37 -2.95 4.22 8.42
C PHE A 37 -2.24 3.61 9.62
N ARG A 38 -2.45 2.31 9.85
CA ARG A 38 -1.72 1.57 10.88
C ARG A 38 -0.21 1.62 10.62
N SER A 39 0.22 1.28 9.42
CA SER A 39 1.63 1.36 9.05
C SER A 39 2.21 2.77 9.19
N VAL A 40 1.41 3.81 8.88
CA VAL A 40 1.87 5.20 9.02
C VAL A 40 2.17 5.54 10.48
N LEU A 41 1.31 5.09 11.41
CA LEU A 41 1.53 5.31 12.84
C LEU A 41 2.75 4.53 13.35
N GLU A 42 2.94 3.29 12.88
CA GLU A 42 4.06 2.43 13.29
C GLU A 42 5.38 2.95 12.73
N GLY A 43 5.36 3.45 11.49
CA GLY A 43 6.46 4.20 10.90
C GLY A 43 6.83 5.45 11.72
N ALA A 44 5.83 6.26 12.09
CA ALA A 44 6.06 7.42 12.95
C ALA A 44 6.63 7.01 14.32
N ALA A 45 6.16 5.90 14.88
CA ALA A 45 6.65 5.37 16.15
C ALA A 45 8.13 4.95 16.08
N VAL A 46 8.54 4.20 15.05
CA VAL A 46 9.95 3.82 14.88
C VAL A 46 10.83 5.03 14.57
N ALA A 47 10.35 6.01 13.80
CA ALA A 47 11.07 7.26 13.57
C ALA A 47 11.30 8.05 14.87
N ARG A 48 10.30 8.11 15.76
CA ARG A 48 10.45 8.72 17.09
C ARG A 48 11.37 7.91 17.99
N ALA A 49 11.34 6.58 17.92
CA ALA A 49 12.27 5.71 18.64
C ALA A 49 13.73 5.89 18.19
N LEU A 50 13.95 6.18 16.91
CA LEU A 50 15.26 6.52 16.35
C LEU A 50 15.73 7.92 16.77
N GLY A 51 14.80 8.88 16.89
CA GLY A 51 15.09 10.27 17.24
C GLY A 51 16.14 10.88 16.30
N ASP A 52 17.17 11.51 16.87
CA ASP A 52 18.28 12.11 16.10
C ASP A 52 19.05 11.11 15.22
N ARG A 53 18.98 9.82 15.52
CA ARG A 53 19.64 8.76 14.73
C ARG A 53 18.87 8.40 13.47
N LEU A 54 17.66 8.92 13.27
CA LEU A 54 16.91 8.73 12.04
C LEU A 54 17.71 9.18 10.81
N ARG A 55 18.59 10.19 10.96
CA ARG A 55 19.53 10.63 9.91
C ARG A 55 20.55 9.57 9.46
N GLU A 56 20.73 8.50 10.24
CA GLU A 56 21.58 7.36 9.87
C GLU A 56 20.87 6.41 8.91
N VAL A 57 19.54 6.48 8.82
CA VAL A 57 18.75 5.65 7.90
C VAL A 57 19.06 6.04 6.46
N THR A 58 19.53 5.06 5.70
CA THR A 58 19.89 5.21 4.28
C THR A 58 18.74 4.85 3.35
N HIS A 59 17.82 4.00 3.80
CA HIS A 59 16.74 3.42 3.00
C HIS A 59 15.45 3.32 3.84
N LEU A 60 14.35 3.85 3.32
CA LEU A 60 12.99 3.63 3.84
C LEU A 60 12.21 2.78 2.86
N GLY A 61 11.86 1.56 3.27
CA GLY A 61 11.08 0.62 2.48
C GLY A 61 9.67 0.42 3.01
N GLY A 62 8.77 -0.02 2.14
CA GLY A 62 7.46 -0.47 2.59
C GLY A 62 6.51 -0.78 1.44
N ALA A 63 5.49 -1.58 1.76
CA ALA A 63 4.29 -1.73 0.96
C ALA A 63 3.15 -0.90 1.57
N SER A 64 2.17 -0.53 0.75
CA SER A 64 0.94 0.11 1.20
C SER A 64 1.16 1.32 2.13
N GLY A 65 0.55 1.32 3.31
CA GLY A 65 0.76 2.35 4.33
C GLY A 65 2.23 2.62 4.69
N GLY A 66 3.11 1.61 4.63
CA GLY A 66 4.55 1.79 4.82
C GLY A 66 5.19 2.66 3.74
N SER A 67 4.71 2.55 2.49
CA SER A 67 5.15 3.42 1.39
C SER A 67 4.65 4.86 1.57
N TRP A 68 3.44 5.06 2.10
CA TRP A 68 2.91 6.38 2.42
C TRP A 68 3.76 7.06 3.48
N PHE A 69 4.12 6.32 4.54
CA PHE A 69 5.03 6.79 5.57
C PHE A 69 6.38 7.20 4.99
N GLY A 70 7.00 6.33 4.19
CA GLY A 70 8.28 6.64 3.54
C GLY A 70 8.20 7.94 2.73
N ALA A 71 7.13 8.11 1.93
CA ALA A 71 6.92 9.33 1.17
C ALA A 71 6.72 10.58 2.04
N LEU A 72 5.95 10.49 3.13
CA LEU A 72 5.79 11.59 4.08
C LEU A 72 7.14 11.99 4.69
N MET A 73 7.95 11.02 5.11
CA MET A 73 9.25 11.31 5.72
C MET A 73 10.23 11.97 4.76
N LEU A 74 10.20 11.62 3.47
CA LEU A 74 11.15 12.16 2.48
C LEU A 74 10.67 13.46 1.83
N TYR A 75 9.37 13.63 1.61
CA TYR A 75 8.81 14.71 0.79
C TYR A 75 7.90 15.68 1.55
N SER A 76 7.64 15.44 2.84
CA SER A 76 6.92 16.36 3.72
C SER A 76 7.86 16.88 4.83
N PRO A 77 8.50 18.05 4.64
CA PRO A 77 9.39 18.63 5.65
C PRO A 77 8.70 18.84 6.99
N ASP A 78 7.43 19.24 6.95
CA ASP A 78 6.63 19.52 8.13
C ASP A 78 6.33 18.24 8.91
N PHE A 79 5.93 17.15 8.22
CA PHE A 79 5.71 15.86 8.87
C PHE A 79 7.01 15.29 9.44
N TYR A 80 8.09 15.29 8.65
CA TYR A 80 9.42 14.85 9.09
C TYR A 80 9.88 15.58 10.36
N SER A 81 9.89 16.91 10.32
CA SER A 81 10.35 17.76 11.42
C SER A 81 9.49 17.55 12.67
N ALA A 82 8.16 17.45 12.50
CA ALA A 82 7.24 17.22 13.60
C ALA A 82 7.44 15.84 14.25
N VAL A 83 7.67 14.78 13.45
CA VAL A 83 7.88 13.42 13.97
C VAL A 83 9.15 13.32 14.79
N ILE A 84 10.24 13.98 14.40
CA ILE A 84 11.52 13.90 15.12
C ILE A 84 11.65 14.90 16.27
N ASP A 85 10.79 15.92 16.33
CA ASP A 85 10.86 16.95 17.37
C ASP A 85 10.52 16.33 18.75
N PRO A 86 11.49 16.24 19.69
CA PRO A 86 11.24 15.68 21.01
C PRO A 86 10.29 16.53 21.85
N ASP A 87 10.15 17.82 21.56
CA ASP A 87 9.27 18.74 22.27
C ASP A 87 7.83 18.70 21.75
N LYS A 88 7.61 18.12 20.56
CA LYS A 88 6.26 17.87 20.02
C LYS A 88 5.81 16.45 20.34
N PRO A 89 4.72 16.23 21.11
CA PRO A 89 4.20 14.89 21.37
C PRO A 89 3.81 14.18 20.06
N ILE A 90 4.26 12.93 19.87
CA ILE A 90 3.98 12.16 18.65
C ILE A 90 2.48 11.93 18.45
N GLU A 91 1.72 11.80 19.54
CA GLU A 91 0.27 11.69 19.50
C GLU A 91 -0.38 12.91 18.84
N ASP A 92 0.14 14.12 19.07
CA ASP A 92 -0.36 15.36 18.48
C ASP A 92 0.03 15.43 17.00
N VAL A 93 1.24 15.01 16.63
CA VAL A 93 1.68 14.94 15.23
C VAL A 93 0.74 14.06 14.40
N VAL A 94 0.44 12.86 14.91
CA VAL A 94 -0.44 11.90 14.25
C VAL A 94 -1.88 12.41 14.22
N ALA A 95 -2.37 13.01 15.31
CA ALA A 95 -3.70 13.61 15.38
C ALA A 95 -3.90 14.77 14.39
N GLU A 96 -2.93 15.69 14.30
CA GLU A 96 -2.95 16.83 13.41
C GLU A 96 -2.95 16.39 11.94
N TRP A 97 -2.06 15.47 11.57
CA TRP A 97 -2.02 14.91 10.21
C TRP A 97 -3.33 14.21 9.84
N GLY A 98 -3.88 13.39 10.74
CA GLY A 98 -5.17 12.72 10.54
C GLY A 98 -6.33 13.70 10.39
N ALA A 99 -6.33 14.81 11.12
CA ALA A 99 -7.33 15.87 10.98
C ALA A 99 -7.23 16.59 9.63
N GLN A 100 -6.01 16.87 9.15
CA GLN A 100 -5.77 17.45 7.83
C GLN A 100 -6.25 16.53 6.71
N TYR A 101 -5.89 15.24 6.78
CA TYR A 101 -6.42 14.20 5.88
C TYR A 101 -7.96 14.19 5.90
N GLY A 102 -8.56 14.18 7.09
CA GLY A 102 -10.01 14.16 7.26
C GLY A 102 -10.70 15.32 6.54
N GLN A 103 -10.18 16.53 6.72
CA GLN A 103 -10.70 17.72 6.05
C GLN A 103 -10.52 17.65 4.53
N THR A 104 -9.37 17.19 4.05
CA THR A 104 -9.10 17.05 2.61
C THR A 104 -10.09 16.09 1.94
N MET A 105 -10.41 15.01 2.63
CA MET A 105 -11.40 14.03 2.16
C MET A 105 -12.82 14.58 2.16
N ILE A 106 -13.20 15.32 3.22
CA ILE A 106 -14.47 16.06 3.26
C ILE A 106 -14.57 16.98 2.05
N ASP A 107 -13.54 17.79 1.80
CA ASP A 107 -13.53 18.78 0.71
C ASP A 107 -13.57 18.11 -0.67
N ALA A 108 -12.80 17.04 -0.87
CA ALA A 108 -12.82 16.25 -2.10
C ALA A 108 -14.19 15.59 -2.36
N SER A 109 -14.91 15.21 -1.30
CA SER A 109 -16.25 14.62 -1.41
C SER A 109 -17.37 15.66 -1.59
N ALA A 110 -17.16 16.91 -1.14
CA ALA A 110 -18.18 17.96 -1.16
C ALA A 110 -18.63 18.36 -2.58
N GLY A 111 -17.77 18.20 -3.59
CA GLY A 111 -18.10 18.43 -4.99
C GLY A 111 -19.14 17.45 -5.57
N PHE A 112 -19.56 16.44 -4.81
CA PHE A 112 -20.38 15.33 -5.29
C PHE A 112 -21.70 15.14 -4.52
N ASN A 113 -22.18 16.18 -3.82
CA ASN A 113 -23.46 16.12 -3.14
C ASN A 113 -24.61 15.80 -4.14
N PRO A 114 -25.19 14.59 -4.14
CA PRO A 114 -26.26 14.23 -5.08
C PRO A 114 -27.61 14.79 -4.66
N ALA A 115 -27.69 15.50 -3.53
CA ALA A 115 -28.83 16.34 -3.20
C ALA A 115 -28.92 17.59 -4.11
N ASP A 116 -27.91 17.84 -4.95
CA ASP A 116 -28.01 18.75 -6.09
C ASP A 116 -28.47 17.98 -7.35
N PRO A 117 -29.75 18.06 -7.75
CA PRO A 117 -30.33 17.31 -8.87
C PRO A 117 -29.77 17.70 -10.26
N GLY A 118 -28.81 18.64 -10.33
CA GLY A 118 -28.10 18.99 -11.57
C GLY A 118 -26.96 18.03 -11.95
N LEU A 119 -26.52 17.12 -11.07
CA LEU A 119 -25.42 16.20 -11.33
C LEU A 119 -25.92 14.80 -11.75
N SER A 120 -25.60 14.45 -12.99
CA SER A 120 -26.07 13.29 -13.75
C SER A 120 -25.43 11.97 -13.32
N GLY A 121 -26.13 11.14 -12.53
CA GLY A 121 -25.83 9.70 -12.34
C GLY A 121 -24.38 9.35 -11.94
N PRO A 122 -24.00 8.06 -11.92
CA PRO A 122 -22.61 7.69 -11.83
C PRO A 122 -21.85 8.14 -13.10
N PRO A 123 -20.60 8.60 -12.97
CA PRO A 123 -19.76 9.04 -14.10
C PRO A 123 -19.67 8.07 -15.28
N ALA A 124 -19.56 8.57 -16.52
CA ALA A 124 -19.44 7.73 -17.72
C ALA A 124 -18.30 6.70 -17.66
N TRP A 125 -17.11 7.06 -17.17
CA TRP A 125 -15.98 6.13 -17.03
C TRP A 125 -16.26 4.99 -16.04
N ALA A 126 -17.15 5.20 -15.06
CA ALA A 126 -17.56 4.16 -14.13
C ALA A 126 -18.36 3.06 -14.88
N THR A 127 -18.99 3.44 -15.99
CA THR A 127 -19.70 2.52 -16.91
C THR A 127 -18.87 2.11 -18.12
N GLU A 128 -17.72 2.73 -18.38
CA GLU A 128 -16.85 2.39 -19.51
C GLU A 128 -16.03 1.15 -19.15
N GLN A 129 -16.21 0.07 -19.91
CA GLN A 129 -15.27 -1.05 -19.83
C GLN A 129 -13.88 -0.62 -20.32
N PRO A 130 -12.79 -1.13 -19.74
CA PRO A 130 -11.44 -0.86 -20.22
C PRO A 130 -11.36 -1.12 -21.73
N LYS A 131 -10.89 -0.14 -22.50
CA LYS A 131 -10.68 -0.28 -23.96
C LYS A 131 -9.77 -1.49 -24.22
N GLY A 132 -10.21 -2.41 -25.09
CA GLY A 132 -9.51 -3.68 -25.37
C GLY A 132 -10.09 -4.91 -24.65
N PHE A 133 -11.15 -4.72 -23.86
CA PHE A 133 -11.87 -5.79 -23.17
C PHE A 133 -13.23 -6.02 -23.85
N GLU A 134 -13.23 -6.49 -25.09
CA GLU A 134 -14.45 -7.04 -25.71
C GLU A 134 -14.54 -8.52 -25.35
N LEU A 135 -15.38 -8.86 -24.37
CA LEU A 135 -15.70 -10.26 -24.09
C LEU A 135 -16.34 -10.87 -25.34
N PRO A 136 -15.91 -12.07 -25.80
CA PRO A 136 -16.52 -12.71 -26.95
C PRO A 136 -17.98 -13.04 -26.61
N ILE A 137 -18.89 -12.27 -27.21
CA ILE A 137 -20.33 -12.35 -26.98
C ILE A 137 -20.86 -13.61 -27.66
N GLY A 138 -21.33 -14.57 -26.85
CA GLY A 138 -22.37 -15.49 -27.30
C GLY A 138 -23.70 -14.71 -27.37
N PRO A 139 -24.51 -14.83 -28.43
CA PRO A 139 -25.61 -13.90 -28.77
C PRO A 139 -26.85 -13.92 -27.85
N GLY A 140 -26.71 -14.19 -26.54
CA GLY A 140 -27.84 -14.24 -25.61
C GLY A 140 -27.54 -14.03 -24.13
N GLY A 141 -26.32 -13.65 -23.73
CA GLY A 141 -26.00 -13.36 -22.31
C GLY A 141 -25.96 -11.87 -22.04
N ALA A 142 -26.71 -11.38 -21.03
CA ALA A 142 -26.50 -10.04 -20.49
C ALA A 142 -25.02 -9.90 -20.05
N ASP A 143 -24.42 -8.73 -20.32
CA ASP A 143 -23.05 -8.42 -19.92
C ASP A 143 -22.95 -8.39 -18.40
N ILE A 144 -22.59 -9.56 -17.91
CA ILE A 144 -22.60 -9.98 -16.54
C ILE A 144 -21.51 -9.23 -15.74
N CYS A 145 -20.35 -8.94 -16.36
CA CYS A 145 -19.29 -8.15 -15.74
C CYS A 145 -19.63 -6.64 -15.79
N ALA A 146 -20.32 -6.14 -16.83
CA ALA A 146 -20.88 -4.77 -16.80
C ALA A 146 -21.95 -4.60 -15.71
N GLY A 147 -22.81 -5.59 -15.49
CA GLY A 147 -23.80 -5.59 -14.41
C GLY A 147 -23.14 -5.53 -13.03
N PHE A 148 -22.04 -6.27 -12.83
CA PHE A 148 -21.24 -6.21 -11.61
C PHE A 148 -20.64 -4.81 -11.37
N ASN A 149 -19.99 -4.24 -12.39
CA ASN A 149 -19.40 -2.89 -12.30
C ASN A 149 -20.47 -1.83 -12.02
N ALA A 150 -21.64 -1.91 -12.68
CA ALA A 150 -22.76 -1.01 -12.42
C ALA A 150 -23.28 -1.11 -10.98
N GLY A 151 -23.40 -2.32 -10.42
CA GLY A 151 -23.80 -2.54 -9.03
C GLY A 151 -22.79 -1.99 -8.02
N TYR A 152 -21.49 -2.22 -8.26
CA TYR A 152 -20.40 -1.66 -7.44
C TYR A 152 -20.46 -0.12 -7.39
N ASN A 153 -20.67 0.53 -8.54
CA ASN A 153 -20.75 1.99 -8.64
C ASN A 153 -21.98 2.58 -7.92
N GLN A 154 -23.13 1.91 -7.96
CA GLN A 154 -24.34 2.37 -7.27
C GLN A 154 -24.23 2.26 -5.75
N LEU A 155 -23.61 1.19 -5.23
CA LEU A 155 -23.34 1.05 -3.79
C LEU A 155 -22.38 2.11 -3.28
N THR A 156 -21.33 2.31 -4.06
CA THR A 156 -20.31 3.30 -3.83
C THR A 156 -20.92 4.70 -3.69
N ALA A 157 -21.92 5.03 -4.52
CA ALA A 157 -22.74 6.24 -4.36
C ALA A 157 -23.59 6.23 -3.08
N GLY A 158 -24.13 5.09 -2.65
CA GLY A 158 -24.83 4.97 -1.36
C GLY A 158 -23.95 5.28 -0.13
N PHE A 159 -22.72 4.76 -0.10
CA PHE A 159 -21.74 5.03 0.96
C PHE A 159 -21.26 6.49 1.01
N LEU A 160 -21.34 7.22 -0.09
CA LEU A 160 -21.03 8.65 -0.15
C LEU A 160 -22.10 9.55 0.47
N THR A 161 -23.32 9.06 0.66
CA THR A 161 -24.52 9.93 0.69
C THR A 161 -25.41 9.77 1.90
N ALA A 162 -25.22 8.72 2.71
CA ALA A 162 -26.05 8.45 3.88
C ALA A 162 -25.36 8.90 5.19
N PRO A 163 -25.57 10.15 5.66
CA PRO A 163 -25.20 10.52 7.01
C PRO A 163 -25.91 9.60 8.03
N PRO A 164 -25.27 9.28 9.17
CA PRO A 164 -23.98 9.79 9.64
C PRO A 164 -22.75 8.97 9.17
N LEU A 165 -22.96 7.91 8.37
CA LEU A 165 -21.92 6.93 8.00
C LEU A 165 -21.26 7.21 6.65
N ALA A 166 -21.45 8.42 6.09
CA ALA A 166 -20.82 8.80 4.83
C ALA A 166 -19.30 8.72 5.01
N LEU A 167 -18.67 7.70 4.42
CA LEU A 167 -17.23 7.51 4.50
C LEU A 167 -16.47 8.69 3.84
N GLN A 168 -17.18 9.56 3.10
CA GLN A 168 -16.64 10.73 2.40
C GLN A 168 -15.35 10.36 1.66
N PHE A 169 -15.40 9.20 1.00
CA PHE A 169 -14.28 8.59 0.31
C PHE A 169 -14.45 8.81 -1.17
N PRO A 170 -13.50 9.39 -1.93
CA PRO A 170 -13.60 9.54 -3.38
C PRO A 170 -13.50 8.14 -3.98
N PRO A 171 -14.62 7.48 -4.26
CA PRO A 171 -14.63 6.04 -4.45
C PRO A 171 -14.52 5.68 -5.93
N TRP A 172 -14.21 6.68 -6.75
CA TRP A 172 -14.14 6.58 -8.19
C TRP A 172 -12.77 6.10 -8.68
N ASN A 173 -11.70 6.28 -7.91
CA ASN A 173 -10.39 5.69 -8.23
C ASN A 173 -9.47 5.72 -7.02
N TRP A 174 -8.80 4.61 -6.74
CA TRP A 174 -7.78 4.50 -5.71
C TRP A 174 -6.71 5.60 -5.79
N LEU A 175 -6.32 5.98 -7.01
CA LEU A 175 -5.40 7.08 -7.27
C LEU A 175 -5.90 8.43 -6.74
N SER A 176 -7.20 8.74 -6.91
CA SER A 176 -7.78 9.99 -6.37
C SER A 176 -7.77 9.99 -4.84
N PHE A 177 -8.00 8.83 -4.23
CA PHE A 177 -7.89 8.66 -2.79
C PHE A 177 -6.48 8.94 -2.29
N ILE A 178 -5.47 8.30 -2.88
CA ILE A 178 -4.07 8.52 -2.48
C ILE A 178 -3.62 9.96 -2.73
N ASN A 179 -4.10 10.59 -3.80
CA ASN A 179 -3.86 12.00 -4.02
C ASN A 179 -4.47 12.86 -2.90
N ALA A 180 -5.75 12.68 -2.58
CA ALA A 180 -6.40 13.40 -1.48
C ALA A 180 -5.72 13.15 -0.14
N LEU A 181 -5.19 11.95 0.08
CA LEU A 181 -4.47 11.59 1.29
C LEU A 181 -3.18 12.39 1.49
N LEU A 182 -2.38 12.59 0.43
CA LEU A 182 -1.00 13.07 0.57
C LEU A 182 -0.75 14.46 -0.02
N LYS A 183 -1.64 14.99 -0.86
CA LYS A 183 -1.41 16.25 -1.61
C LYS A 183 -1.17 17.48 -0.72
N ASP A 184 -1.77 17.50 0.48
CA ASP A 184 -1.63 18.62 1.41
C ASP A 184 -0.40 18.47 2.33
N SER A 185 0.24 17.29 2.31
CA SER A 185 1.50 17.03 3.02
C SER A 185 2.72 17.08 2.11
N ILE A 186 2.54 16.82 0.80
CA ILE A 186 3.62 16.74 -0.19
C ILE A 186 3.35 17.74 -1.32
N ASP A 187 4.19 18.76 -1.41
CA ASP A 187 4.07 19.81 -2.43
C ASP A 187 4.13 19.22 -3.85
N GLY A 188 3.11 19.52 -4.66
CA GLY A 188 3.05 19.09 -6.05
C GLY A 188 2.93 17.57 -6.26
N PHE A 189 2.47 16.84 -5.23
CA PHE A 189 2.39 15.37 -5.19
C PHE A 189 1.92 14.70 -6.48
N SER A 190 0.83 15.18 -7.08
CA SER A 190 0.22 14.64 -8.31
C SER A 190 1.12 14.74 -9.56
N THR A 191 2.09 15.64 -9.55
CA THR A 191 2.98 15.93 -10.68
C THR A 191 4.44 15.57 -10.42
N LEU A 192 4.76 15.21 -9.18
CA LEU A 192 6.11 14.90 -8.73
C LEU A 192 6.61 13.60 -9.38
N ARG A 193 7.68 13.68 -10.18
CA ARG A 193 8.29 12.51 -10.84
C ARG A 193 9.42 11.97 -10.01
N THR A 194 9.56 10.66 -9.95
CA THR A 194 10.66 10.02 -9.20
C THR A 194 12.05 10.39 -9.71
N THR A 195 12.18 10.86 -10.95
CA THR A 195 13.46 11.31 -11.50
C THR A 195 13.90 12.70 -11.06
N ASN A 196 12.98 13.51 -10.53
CA ASN A 196 13.25 14.90 -10.17
C ASN A 196 12.59 15.32 -8.86
N ALA A 197 12.15 14.36 -8.05
CA ALA A 197 11.52 14.61 -6.76
C ALA A 197 12.60 15.01 -5.75
N PRO A 198 12.74 16.30 -5.38
CA PRO A 198 13.69 16.66 -4.35
C PRO A 198 13.21 16.06 -3.02
N THR A 199 14.08 15.33 -2.33
CA THR A 199 13.85 14.94 -0.94
C THR A 199 14.03 16.18 -0.07
N THR A 200 12.96 16.63 0.56
CA THR A 200 12.90 17.86 1.36
C THR A 200 12.81 17.58 2.87
N GLY A 201 12.58 16.32 3.25
CA GLY A 201 12.61 15.82 4.63
C GLY A 201 13.86 14.97 4.90
N LEU A 202 13.68 13.70 5.25
CA LEU A 202 14.78 12.75 5.49
C LEU A 202 15.60 12.51 4.21
N ALA A 203 16.93 12.62 4.32
CA ALA A 203 17.85 12.24 3.26
C ALA A 203 18.10 10.72 3.26
N ALA A 204 17.17 9.97 2.69
CA ALA A 204 17.24 8.53 2.49
C ALA A 204 16.70 8.14 1.10
N ALA A 205 16.97 6.92 0.64
CA ALA A 205 16.28 6.36 -0.52
C ALA A 205 14.89 5.87 -0.12
N LEU A 206 13.86 6.23 -0.89
CA LEU A 206 12.53 5.63 -0.78
C LEU A 206 12.47 4.37 -1.64
N VAL A 207 12.14 3.23 -1.05
CA VAL A 207 11.94 1.96 -1.73
C VAL A 207 10.46 1.58 -1.68
N VAL A 208 9.75 1.82 -2.79
CA VAL A 208 8.32 1.54 -2.91
C VAL A 208 8.12 0.12 -3.43
N HIS A 209 7.55 -0.77 -2.61
CA HIS A 209 7.24 -2.15 -3.01
C HIS A 209 5.83 -2.28 -3.59
N ALA A 210 5.70 -2.85 -4.78
CA ALA A 210 4.43 -3.08 -5.47
C ALA A 210 4.43 -4.44 -6.19
N ALA A 211 3.28 -4.77 -6.81
CA ALA A 211 3.07 -6.00 -7.53
C ALA A 211 2.60 -5.74 -8.98
N LEU A 212 3.07 -6.56 -9.92
CA LEU A 212 2.51 -6.69 -11.26
C LEU A 212 1.57 -7.90 -11.29
N GLY A 213 0.30 -7.64 -11.56
CA GLY A 213 -0.69 -8.69 -11.81
C GLY A 213 -0.48 -9.35 -13.19
N PRO A 214 -1.01 -10.57 -13.40
CA PRO A 214 -0.97 -11.23 -14.71
C PRO A 214 -1.55 -10.40 -15.85
N ASP A 215 -2.52 -9.52 -15.58
CA ASP A 215 -3.11 -8.63 -16.57
C ASP A 215 -2.14 -7.58 -17.13
N ALA A 216 -1.03 -7.30 -16.43
CA ALA A 216 0.00 -6.39 -16.92
C ALA A 216 0.82 -6.99 -18.08
N TYR A 217 0.92 -8.31 -18.17
CA TYR A 217 1.84 -8.99 -19.08
C TYR A 217 1.16 -10.11 -19.90
N LEU A 218 -0.11 -10.44 -19.61
CA LEU A 218 -0.91 -11.30 -20.47
C LEU A 218 -1.77 -10.45 -21.42
N THR A 219 -1.83 -10.86 -22.69
CA THR A 219 -2.82 -10.27 -23.62
C THR A 219 -4.18 -10.88 -23.27
N PRO A 220 -5.28 -10.10 -23.26
CA PRO A 220 -6.61 -10.69 -23.19
C PRO A 220 -6.73 -11.74 -24.30
N PRO A 221 -7.28 -12.94 -24.04
CA PRO A 221 -7.54 -13.90 -25.08
C PRO A 221 -8.58 -13.29 -26.03
N THR A 222 -8.12 -12.70 -27.13
CA THR A 222 -9.00 -12.28 -28.21
C THR A 222 -9.42 -13.55 -28.96
N SER A 223 -10.67 -13.98 -28.75
CA SER A 223 -11.42 -14.95 -29.55
C SER A 223 -10.69 -16.24 -29.99
N SER A 224 -10.92 -17.36 -29.30
CA SER A 224 -10.93 -18.76 -29.78
C SER A 224 -9.89 -19.30 -30.79
N ALA A 225 -8.81 -18.60 -31.10
CA ALA A 225 -7.79 -19.05 -32.03
C ALA A 225 -6.44 -18.53 -31.56
N ASN A 226 -5.71 -19.39 -30.83
CA ASN A 226 -4.30 -19.21 -30.46
C ASN A 226 -3.95 -17.79 -29.99
N ALA A 227 -4.18 -17.53 -28.70
CA ALA A 227 -3.54 -16.41 -28.02
C ALA A 227 -2.03 -16.51 -28.27
N ALA A 228 -1.53 -15.69 -29.18
CA ALA A 228 -0.13 -15.32 -29.16
C ALA A 228 0.05 -14.60 -27.83
N PHE A 229 0.60 -15.29 -26.83
CA PHE A 229 1.32 -14.61 -25.78
C PHE A 229 2.19 -13.56 -26.47
N ARG A 230 2.25 -12.33 -25.96
CA ARG A 230 3.35 -11.43 -26.31
C ARG A 230 4.60 -12.27 -26.07
N THR A 231 5.28 -12.65 -27.15
CA THR A 231 6.39 -13.58 -27.09
C THR A 231 7.45 -12.95 -26.21
N TYR A 232 7.60 -13.51 -25.01
CA TYR A 232 8.71 -13.20 -24.13
C TYR A 232 9.92 -13.92 -24.69
N ASP A 233 10.96 -13.17 -25.06
CA ASP A 233 12.31 -13.70 -25.18
C ASP A 233 12.88 -13.90 -23.76
N TYR A 234 12.28 -14.85 -23.04
CA TYR A 234 13.00 -15.64 -22.05
C TYR A 234 13.83 -16.68 -22.83
N ASP A 235 14.54 -17.56 -22.16
CA ASP A 235 15.15 -18.76 -22.78
C ASP A 235 14.15 -19.70 -23.54
N GLY A 236 12.89 -19.27 -23.74
CA GLY A 236 11.82 -19.94 -24.47
C GLY A 236 10.50 -20.08 -23.69
N THR A 237 10.45 -19.77 -22.38
CA THR A 237 9.25 -19.97 -21.54
C THR A 237 8.66 -18.70 -20.92
N ALA A 238 7.33 -18.54 -21.05
CA ALA A 238 6.57 -17.46 -20.43
C ALA A 238 6.48 -17.62 -18.90
N PRO A 239 6.34 -16.52 -18.12
CA PRO A 239 5.94 -16.63 -16.72
C PRO A 239 4.60 -17.40 -16.61
N PRO A 240 4.37 -18.17 -15.53
CA PRO A 240 3.08 -18.79 -15.28
C PRO A 240 1.95 -17.76 -15.38
N TYR A 241 0.84 -18.12 -16.03
CA TYR A 241 -0.29 -17.22 -16.31
C TYR A 241 -0.97 -16.66 -15.04
N ASN A 242 -0.62 -17.18 -13.88
CA ASN A 242 -1.15 -16.83 -12.58
C ASN A 242 -0.08 -16.22 -11.66
N LEU A 243 1.10 -15.86 -12.19
CA LEU A 243 2.20 -15.32 -11.39
C LEU A 243 1.97 -13.85 -11.03
N VAL A 244 2.03 -13.51 -9.76
CA VAL A 244 2.17 -12.11 -9.33
C VAL A 244 3.66 -11.81 -9.23
N ILE A 245 4.12 -10.79 -9.95
CA ILE A 245 5.55 -10.47 -10.05
C ILE A 245 5.88 -9.31 -9.10
N PRO A 246 6.85 -9.46 -8.18
CA PRO A 246 7.31 -8.37 -7.33
C PRO A 246 8.02 -7.31 -8.17
N VAL A 247 7.68 -6.05 -7.88
CA VAL A 247 8.42 -4.90 -8.40
C VAL A 247 8.72 -3.93 -7.28
N ALA A 248 9.82 -3.22 -7.38
CA ALA A 248 10.12 -2.14 -6.48
C ALA A 248 10.73 -0.97 -7.24
N HIS A 249 10.42 0.24 -6.79
CA HIS A 249 11.00 1.45 -7.32
C HIS A 249 11.80 2.13 -6.20
N SER A 250 13.10 2.31 -6.41
CA SER A 250 13.96 3.04 -5.49
C SER A 250 14.13 4.47 -5.97
N VAL A 251 13.98 5.44 -5.08
CA VAL A 251 14.21 6.86 -5.34
C VAL A 251 15.31 7.34 -4.39
N PRO A 252 16.57 7.40 -4.84
CA PRO A 252 17.69 7.85 -4.01
C PRO A 252 17.52 9.30 -3.55
N ALA A 253 18.09 9.64 -2.39
CA ALA A 253 18.15 11.03 -1.93
C ALA A 253 18.88 11.91 -2.97
N GLY A 254 18.22 12.97 -3.42
CA GLY A 254 18.76 13.89 -4.43
C GLY A 254 18.99 13.30 -5.84
N GLY A 255 18.61 12.03 -6.08
CA GLY A 255 18.87 11.32 -7.31
C GLY A 255 17.61 11.03 -8.13
N GLY A 256 17.82 10.57 -9.36
CA GLY A 256 16.73 10.01 -10.17
C GLY A 256 16.41 8.59 -9.73
N GLY A 257 15.14 8.30 -9.46
CA GLY A 257 14.73 6.95 -9.11
C GLY A 257 14.79 5.96 -10.28
N ASP A 258 14.82 4.68 -9.95
CA ASP A 258 14.95 3.57 -10.88
C ASP A 258 14.24 2.32 -10.33
N TRP A 259 13.84 1.41 -11.22
CA TRP A 259 13.24 0.15 -10.82
C TRP A 259 14.31 -0.81 -10.26
N VAL A 260 14.10 -1.25 -9.03
CA VAL A 260 14.89 -2.31 -8.38
C VAL A 260 14.20 -3.63 -8.69
N VAL A 261 14.42 -4.09 -9.91
CA VAL A 261 13.88 -5.33 -10.45
C VAL A 261 15.00 -6.06 -11.17
N ASN A 262 14.89 -7.37 -11.32
CA ASN A 262 15.86 -8.09 -12.15
C ASN A 262 15.75 -7.70 -13.64
N ALA A 263 16.78 -8.09 -14.39
CA ALA A 263 16.86 -7.90 -15.82
C ALA A 263 15.69 -8.54 -16.62
N LYS A 264 15.04 -9.58 -16.08
CA LYS A 264 13.92 -10.26 -16.74
C LYS A 264 12.69 -9.36 -16.71
N ILE A 265 12.38 -8.76 -15.57
CA ILE A 265 11.25 -7.84 -15.41
C ILE A 265 11.48 -6.56 -16.22
N SER A 266 12.70 -6.02 -16.22
CA SER A 266 13.02 -4.82 -17.00
C SER A 266 12.96 -5.05 -18.52
N SER A 267 13.07 -6.30 -18.97
CA SER A 267 12.89 -6.67 -20.37
C SER A 267 11.42 -6.85 -20.80
N LEU A 268 10.47 -6.87 -19.85
CA LEU A 268 9.05 -7.03 -20.19
C LEU A 268 8.57 -5.82 -21.01
N ALA A 269 7.96 -6.10 -22.15
CA ALA A 269 7.45 -5.08 -23.05
C ALA A 269 6.04 -5.41 -23.57
N VAL A 270 5.25 -4.36 -23.75
CA VAL A 270 3.89 -4.36 -24.30
C VAL A 270 3.91 -3.46 -25.54
N ASP A 271 3.67 -4.04 -26.70
CA ASP A 271 3.67 -3.39 -28.02
C ASP A 271 4.99 -2.68 -28.32
N GLY A 272 6.11 -3.32 -27.96
CA GLY A 272 7.45 -2.78 -28.13
C GLY A 272 7.82 -1.67 -27.14
N SER A 273 6.90 -1.28 -26.25
CA SER A 273 7.15 -0.34 -25.16
C SER A 273 7.48 -1.09 -23.88
N ALA A 274 8.50 -0.63 -23.13
CA ALA A 274 8.78 -1.19 -21.81
C ALA A 274 7.53 -1.17 -20.94
N LEU A 275 7.29 -2.26 -20.22
CA LEU A 275 6.17 -2.40 -19.29
C LEU A 275 6.32 -1.32 -18.23
N LEU A 276 7.38 -1.38 -17.43
CA LEU A 276 7.70 -0.38 -16.41
C LEU A 276 8.06 0.97 -17.07
N THR A 277 7.35 2.06 -16.74
CA THR A 277 7.79 3.41 -17.16
C THR A 277 9.07 3.77 -16.41
N PRO A 278 10.09 4.34 -17.07
CA PRO A 278 11.30 4.77 -16.37
C PRO A 278 11.05 5.92 -15.39
N ASN A 279 9.99 6.72 -15.59
CA ASN A 279 9.78 7.97 -14.84
C ASN A 279 8.34 8.07 -14.29
N PRO A 280 7.90 7.14 -13.44
CA PRO A 280 6.56 7.21 -12.85
C PRO A 280 6.42 8.47 -11.98
N THR A 281 5.18 8.92 -11.78
CA THR A 281 4.89 9.88 -10.71
C THR A 281 4.94 9.17 -9.35
N LEU A 282 5.23 9.94 -8.30
CA LEU A 282 5.15 9.41 -6.94
C LEU A 282 3.72 8.94 -6.61
N LEU A 283 2.70 9.65 -7.08
CA LEU A 283 1.30 9.27 -6.95
C LEU A 283 1.00 7.89 -7.56
N GLU A 284 1.44 7.63 -8.79
CA GLU A 284 1.25 6.34 -9.46
C GLU A 284 1.87 5.18 -8.66
N LEU A 285 3.10 5.39 -8.17
CA LEU A 285 3.82 4.38 -7.39
C LEU A 285 3.15 4.08 -6.06
N LEU A 286 2.84 5.12 -5.27
CA LEU A 286 2.23 4.93 -3.96
C LEU A 286 0.83 4.34 -4.05
N ALA A 287 0.06 4.75 -5.05
CA ALA A 287 -1.26 4.16 -5.29
C ALA A 287 -1.16 2.71 -5.77
N GLY A 288 -0.17 2.37 -6.60
CA GLY A 288 0.10 0.99 -6.99
C GLY A 288 0.48 0.14 -5.79
N ALA A 289 1.48 0.58 -5.03
CA ALA A 289 2.01 -0.08 -3.85
C ALA A 289 0.98 -0.26 -2.73
N SER A 290 -0.11 0.51 -2.74
CA SER A 290 -1.12 0.50 -1.69
C SER A 290 -2.51 0.04 -2.09
N ALA A 291 -2.67 -0.52 -3.29
CA ALA A 291 -3.93 -1.05 -3.80
C ALA A 291 -4.40 -2.33 -3.06
N PHE A 292 -4.35 -2.33 -1.72
CA PHE A 292 -4.43 -3.51 -0.85
C PHE A 292 -5.81 -4.17 -0.88
N LEU A 293 -5.80 -5.50 -0.80
CA LEU A 293 -6.88 -6.40 -0.40
C LEU A 293 -8.21 -6.35 -1.17
N GLY A 294 -8.41 -5.43 -2.09
CA GLY A 294 -9.78 -5.18 -2.51
C GLY A 294 -10.68 -4.94 -1.28
N ASN A 295 -10.35 -4.03 -0.37
CA ASN A 295 -11.46 -3.38 0.33
C ASN A 295 -12.37 -2.58 -0.64
N ALA A 296 -11.98 -2.53 -1.92
CA ALA A 296 -12.77 -2.19 -3.09
C ALA A 296 -13.21 -3.40 -3.97
N GLY A 297 -12.93 -4.67 -3.60
CA GLY A 297 -13.21 -5.83 -4.50
C GLY A 297 -12.98 -7.25 -3.97
N GLY A 298 -12.62 -7.43 -2.71
CA GLY A 298 -12.43 -8.72 -2.05
C GLY A 298 -13.78 -9.30 -1.64
N PRO A 299 -13.87 -10.62 -1.39
CA PRO A 299 -15.13 -11.28 -1.02
C PRO A 299 -15.77 -10.68 0.22
N THR A 300 -15.02 -10.06 1.13
CA THR A 300 -15.59 -9.35 2.28
C THR A 300 -16.32 -8.08 1.83
N TRP A 301 -15.76 -7.30 0.91
CA TRP A 301 -16.43 -6.12 0.34
C TRP A 301 -17.54 -6.51 -0.63
N LEU A 302 -17.34 -7.52 -1.48
CA LEU A 302 -18.34 -8.04 -2.40
C LEU A 302 -19.46 -8.80 -1.68
N GLN A 303 -19.20 -9.64 -0.68
CA GLN A 303 -20.25 -10.26 0.16
C GLN A 303 -20.94 -9.21 0.99
N THR A 304 -20.25 -8.17 1.48
CA THR A 304 -20.92 -7.05 2.14
C THR A 304 -21.80 -6.30 1.15
N THR A 305 -21.29 -6.02 -0.04
CA THR A 305 -22.00 -5.37 -1.15
C THR A 305 -23.19 -6.21 -1.60
N LEU A 306 -23.06 -7.53 -1.66
CA LEU A 306 -24.10 -8.52 -1.99
C LEU A 306 -25.08 -8.75 -0.84
N ALA A 307 -24.66 -8.65 0.42
CA ALA A 307 -25.51 -8.71 1.60
C ALA A 307 -26.31 -7.41 1.77
N PHE A 308 -25.71 -6.27 1.44
CA PHE A 308 -26.35 -4.95 1.42
C PHE A 308 -27.26 -4.80 0.19
N THR A 309 -26.88 -5.34 -0.98
CA THR A 309 -27.78 -5.40 -2.15
C THR A 309 -28.81 -6.52 -2.11
N GLY A 310 -28.57 -7.58 -1.36
CA GLY A 310 -29.60 -8.54 -0.97
C GLY A 310 -30.72 -7.88 -0.16
N GLN A 311 -30.47 -6.69 0.42
CA GLN A 311 -31.48 -5.81 1.02
C GLN A 311 -31.96 -4.72 0.04
N LEU A 312 -31.34 -4.54 -1.12
CA LEU A 312 -31.81 -3.62 -2.16
C LEU A 312 -32.82 -4.34 -3.07
N PRO A 313 -34.05 -3.84 -3.18
CA PRO A 313 -35.19 -4.57 -3.77
C PRO A 313 -35.09 -4.85 -5.28
N PHE A 314 -33.99 -4.49 -5.95
CA PHE A 314 -33.80 -4.71 -7.40
C PHE A 314 -32.93 -5.93 -7.76
N LEU A 315 -32.17 -6.51 -6.81
CA LEU A 315 -31.43 -7.77 -7.04
C LEU A 315 -32.09 -8.99 -6.40
N ALA A 316 -32.98 -8.78 -5.43
CA ALA A 316 -33.90 -9.82 -5.02
C ALA A 316 -35.04 -9.91 -6.06
N PRO A 317 -35.36 -11.09 -6.61
CA PRO A 317 -36.71 -11.31 -7.12
C PRO A 317 -37.69 -10.90 -6.00
N PRO A 318 -38.83 -10.26 -6.29
CA PRO A 318 -39.74 -9.71 -5.29
C PRO A 318 -40.11 -10.64 -4.12
N ASP A 319 -39.93 -11.96 -4.30
CA ASP A 319 -40.22 -13.02 -3.32
C ASP A 319 -39.06 -14.03 -3.12
N GLY A 320 -37.80 -13.68 -3.44
CA GLY A 320 -36.65 -14.60 -3.42
C GLY A 320 -35.90 -14.70 -2.07
N PRO A 321 -35.35 -15.87 -1.70
CA PRO A 321 -34.59 -16.04 -0.46
C PRO A 321 -33.25 -15.28 -0.49
N VAL A 322 -32.76 -14.92 0.71
CA VAL A 322 -31.43 -14.34 0.95
C VAL A 322 -30.35 -15.17 0.25
N LEU A 323 -29.43 -14.50 -0.44
CA LEU A 323 -28.35 -15.12 -1.23
C LEU A 323 -27.48 -16.01 -0.32
N ASP A 324 -27.38 -17.30 -0.64
CA ASP A 324 -26.58 -18.30 0.06
C ASP A 324 -25.36 -18.67 -0.83
N PRO A 325 -24.12 -18.45 -0.36
CA PRO A 325 -22.90 -18.66 -1.14
C PRO A 325 -22.54 -20.15 -1.35
N THR A 326 -23.33 -21.09 -0.84
CA THR A 326 -23.08 -22.53 -0.97
C THR A 326 -23.36 -23.04 -2.40
N PRO A 327 -22.50 -23.90 -2.99
CA PRO A 327 -22.74 -24.51 -4.30
C PRO A 327 -24.16 -25.10 -4.44
N GLY A 328 -24.88 -24.67 -5.48
CA GLY A 328 -26.25 -25.12 -5.76
C GLY A 328 -27.36 -24.35 -5.05
N LYS A 329 -27.06 -23.25 -4.35
CA LYS A 329 -28.05 -22.38 -3.70
C LYS A 329 -28.31 -21.07 -4.47
N PRO A 330 -29.48 -20.43 -4.28
CA PRO A 330 -29.76 -19.11 -4.86
C PRO A 330 -28.71 -18.09 -4.39
N GLY A 331 -27.94 -17.51 -5.32
CA GLY A 331 -26.82 -16.59 -5.04
C GLY A 331 -25.45 -17.11 -5.45
N TYR A 332 -25.29 -18.43 -5.56
CA TYR A 332 -24.11 -19.06 -6.14
C TYR A 332 -23.78 -18.61 -7.59
N PRO A 333 -24.75 -18.31 -8.48
CA PRO A 333 -24.44 -17.84 -9.84
C PRO A 333 -23.78 -16.48 -9.89
N ALA A 334 -24.14 -15.53 -8.99
CA ALA A 334 -23.47 -14.24 -8.87
C ALA A 334 -22.02 -14.39 -8.36
N TYR A 335 -21.78 -15.44 -7.60
CA TYR A 335 -20.50 -15.82 -7.04
C TYR A 335 -19.59 -16.52 -8.09
N GLU A 336 -20.10 -17.49 -8.86
CA GLU A 336 -19.38 -18.04 -10.04
C GLU A 336 -19.08 -16.96 -11.08
N LEU A 337 -19.97 -15.97 -11.21
CA LEU A 337 -19.83 -14.79 -12.05
C LEU A 337 -18.56 -13.98 -11.77
N ALA A 338 -18.37 -13.60 -10.51
CA ALA A 338 -17.21 -12.85 -10.05
C ALA A 338 -15.92 -13.67 -10.25
N SER A 339 -16.03 -15.00 -10.17
CA SER A 339 -14.93 -15.91 -10.49
C SER A 339 -14.70 -16.11 -11.99
N ALA A 340 -15.71 -15.92 -12.84
CA ALA A 340 -15.59 -16.04 -14.30
C ALA A 340 -15.04 -14.76 -14.96
N CYS A 341 -15.19 -13.59 -14.32
CA CYS A 341 -14.52 -12.35 -14.74
C CYS A 341 -13.02 -12.30 -14.32
N LYS A 342 -12.39 -13.44 -13.96
CA LYS A 342 -10.95 -13.58 -13.61
C LYS A 342 -10.10 -13.85 -14.86
N PRO A 343 -8.86 -13.32 -15.01
CA PRO A 343 -8.00 -12.52 -14.11
C PRO A 343 -8.39 -11.04 -13.95
N PHE A 344 -9.62 -10.66 -14.31
CA PHE A 344 -10.01 -9.28 -14.61
C PHE A 344 -10.88 -8.58 -13.54
N GLY A 345 -10.81 -9.03 -12.27
CA GLY A 345 -11.54 -8.43 -11.14
C GLY A 345 -10.77 -7.49 -10.21
N LEU A 346 -9.42 -7.47 -10.21
CA LEU A 346 -8.62 -6.58 -9.35
C LEU A 346 -8.36 -5.20 -9.98
N GLN A 347 -8.71 -5.04 -11.26
CA GLN A 347 -8.44 -3.88 -12.10
C GLN A 347 -9.08 -2.59 -11.58
N VAL A 348 -10.17 -2.74 -10.82
CA VAL A 348 -10.87 -1.62 -10.17
C VAL A 348 -10.18 -1.16 -8.88
N ALA A 349 -9.38 -2.02 -8.26
CA ALA A 349 -8.60 -1.72 -7.05
C ALA A 349 -7.14 -1.34 -7.37
N ALA A 350 -6.61 -1.83 -8.48
CA ALA A 350 -5.25 -1.58 -8.93
C ALA A 350 -5.09 -0.17 -9.53
N SER A 351 -3.96 0.48 -9.22
CA SER A 351 -3.67 1.82 -9.72
C SER A 351 -3.10 1.76 -11.14
N PRO A 352 -3.56 2.61 -12.08
CA PRO A 352 -3.01 2.62 -13.43
C PRO A 352 -1.60 3.19 -13.42
N LEU A 353 -0.67 2.53 -14.11
CA LEU A 353 0.62 3.13 -14.46
C LEU A 353 0.52 3.79 -15.83
N LEU A 354 0.85 5.08 -15.91
CA LEU A 354 0.54 5.89 -17.09
C LEU A 354 1.70 6.01 -18.06
N LYS A 355 1.37 6.42 -19.29
CA LYS A 355 2.35 6.70 -20.34
C LYS A 355 3.27 7.86 -19.95
N ASP A 356 4.54 7.74 -20.32
CA ASP A 356 5.53 8.81 -20.19
C ASP A 356 4.99 10.14 -20.76
N GLY A 357 5.18 11.22 -20.01
CA GLY A 357 4.74 12.56 -20.38
C GLY A 357 3.27 12.88 -20.05
N TYR A 358 2.48 11.93 -19.56
CA TYR A 358 1.14 12.25 -19.05
C TYR A 358 1.23 12.99 -17.71
N THR A 359 0.74 14.23 -17.64
CA THR A 359 0.69 14.99 -16.38
C THR A 359 -0.71 14.96 -15.81
N PHE A 360 -0.85 14.63 -14.54
CA PHE A 360 -2.13 14.74 -13.85
C PHE A 360 -2.59 16.20 -13.75
N PRO A 361 -3.90 16.44 -13.62
CA PRO A 361 -4.36 17.69 -13.05
C PRO A 361 -3.66 17.92 -11.69
N PRO A 362 -3.35 19.18 -11.31
CA PRO A 362 -2.64 19.48 -10.06
C PRO A 362 -3.31 18.87 -8.82
N ASP A 363 -4.63 18.78 -8.83
CA ASP A 363 -5.42 18.19 -7.75
C ASP A 363 -5.68 16.69 -7.95
N GLY A 364 -4.98 16.02 -8.85
CA GLY A 364 -5.29 14.66 -9.29
C GLY A 364 -6.59 14.60 -10.09
N PRO A 365 -7.05 13.39 -10.48
CA PRO A 365 -8.32 13.27 -11.20
C PRO A 365 -9.49 13.54 -10.27
N GLN A 366 -10.20 14.65 -10.52
CA GLN A 366 -11.34 15.13 -9.73
C GLN A 366 -12.68 14.94 -10.45
N THR A 367 -12.65 14.80 -11.77
CA THR A 367 -13.86 14.72 -12.58
C THR A 367 -13.93 13.41 -13.38
N PRO A 368 -15.14 13.04 -13.85
CA PRO A 368 -15.30 11.96 -14.79
C PRO A 368 -14.41 12.04 -16.04
N ALA A 369 -14.22 13.26 -16.56
CA ALA A 369 -13.41 13.49 -17.74
C ALA A 369 -11.92 13.27 -17.46
N ASP A 370 -11.45 13.60 -16.26
CA ASP A 370 -10.06 13.35 -15.86
C ASP A 370 -9.78 11.85 -15.77
N LEU A 371 -10.72 11.08 -15.22
CA LEU A 371 -10.59 9.63 -15.11
C LEU A 371 -10.63 8.91 -16.47
N ALA A 372 -11.47 9.38 -17.39
CA ALA A 372 -11.43 8.90 -18.77
C ALA A 372 -10.06 9.13 -19.40
N LYS A 373 -9.45 10.31 -19.21
CA LYS A 373 -8.08 10.61 -19.68
C LYS A 373 -7.03 9.72 -19.01
N VAL A 374 -7.14 9.47 -17.71
CA VAL A 374 -6.26 8.54 -16.99
C VAL A 374 -6.36 7.14 -17.61
N SER A 375 -7.58 6.65 -17.85
CA SER A 375 -7.82 5.36 -18.50
C SER A 375 -7.23 5.27 -19.92
N GLU A 376 -7.40 6.32 -20.73
CA GLU A 376 -6.83 6.40 -22.09
C GLU A 376 -5.29 6.44 -22.12
N ASN A 377 -4.69 6.94 -21.03
CA ASN A 377 -3.25 7.07 -20.89
C ASN A 377 -2.62 5.97 -20.03
N ALA A 378 -3.40 5.03 -19.50
CA ALA A 378 -2.89 3.88 -18.77
C ALA A 378 -2.14 2.93 -19.72
N ARG A 379 -0.98 2.43 -19.25
CA ARG A 379 -0.24 1.34 -19.89
C ARG A 379 -0.65 -0.01 -19.33
N TYR A 380 -0.75 -0.10 -18.00
CA TYR A 380 -1.15 -1.30 -17.25
C TYR A 380 -1.51 -0.89 -15.81
N ARG A 381 -1.70 -1.85 -14.91
CA ARG A 381 -2.03 -1.57 -13.50
C ARG A 381 -1.05 -2.22 -12.52
N LEU A 382 -0.78 -1.51 -11.43
CA LEU A 382 -0.01 -1.97 -10.28
C LEU A 382 -0.95 -2.38 -9.15
N ALA A 383 -0.62 -3.46 -8.46
CA ALA A 383 -1.30 -3.94 -7.27
C ALA A 383 -0.42 -3.78 -6.02
N ASP A 384 -1.04 -3.95 -4.85
CA ASP A 384 -0.35 -3.78 -3.57
C ASP A 384 0.84 -4.74 -3.41
N GLY A 385 1.95 -4.23 -2.89
CA GLY A 385 3.11 -5.05 -2.55
C GLY A 385 2.81 -6.10 -1.48
N GLY A 386 1.80 -5.87 -0.64
CA GLY A 386 1.33 -6.79 0.40
C GLY A 386 0.85 -8.15 -0.09
N PHE A 387 0.50 -8.31 -1.37
CA PHE A 387 0.21 -9.62 -1.96
C PHE A 387 1.44 -10.52 -2.08
N LEU A 388 2.63 -9.93 -1.96
CA LEU A 388 3.93 -10.58 -2.06
C LEU A 388 4.50 -10.69 -0.65
N GLU A 389 5.52 -9.90 -0.33
CA GLU A 389 6.04 -9.77 1.02
C GLU A 389 5.60 -8.40 1.55
N ASN A 390 4.91 -8.38 2.67
CA ASN A 390 4.18 -7.19 3.10
C ASN A 390 5.08 -6.08 3.66
N THR A 391 6.37 -6.33 3.88
CA THR A 391 7.28 -5.43 4.63
C THR A 391 8.07 -4.47 3.76
N GLY A 392 8.33 -4.82 2.50
CA GLY A 392 9.29 -4.11 1.65
C GLY A 392 10.76 -4.38 2.02
N ALA A 393 11.05 -5.35 2.88
CA ALA A 393 12.40 -5.70 3.34
C ALA A 393 13.29 -6.24 2.22
N ALA A 394 12.76 -7.15 1.39
CA ALA A 394 13.52 -7.75 0.30
C ALA A 394 14.03 -6.71 -0.74
N PRO A 395 13.17 -5.83 -1.30
CA PRO A 395 13.64 -4.80 -2.21
C PRO A 395 14.50 -3.73 -1.52
N ALA A 396 14.30 -3.46 -0.23
CA ALA A 396 15.18 -2.55 0.51
C ALA A 396 16.60 -3.10 0.67
N ILE A 397 16.75 -4.41 0.92
CA ILE A 397 18.05 -5.08 0.94
C ILE A 397 18.70 -5.06 -0.45
N ALA A 398 17.94 -5.35 -1.50
CA ALA A 398 18.44 -5.28 -2.87
C ALA A 398 18.92 -3.85 -3.23
N ALA A 399 18.20 -2.82 -2.80
CA ALA A 399 18.60 -1.42 -2.99
C ALA A 399 19.90 -1.10 -2.23
N MET A 400 20.02 -1.51 -0.95
CA MET A 400 21.27 -1.35 -0.20
C MET A 400 22.45 -2.05 -0.89
N GLN A 401 22.26 -3.29 -1.36
CA GLN A 401 23.31 -4.04 -2.08
C GLN A 401 23.73 -3.34 -3.38
N LYS A 402 22.78 -2.77 -4.13
CA LYS A 402 23.06 -1.97 -5.33
C LYS A 402 23.91 -0.75 -4.97
N ASP A 403 23.50 0.01 -3.96
CA ASP A 403 24.23 1.22 -3.54
C ASP A 403 25.61 0.90 -2.95
N CYS A 404 25.77 -0.25 -2.27
CA CYS A 404 27.07 -0.78 -1.86
C CYS A 404 27.98 -1.06 -3.07
N ALA A 405 27.46 -1.75 -4.09
CA ALA A 405 28.23 -2.12 -5.28
C ALA A 405 28.64 -0.89 -6.11
N GLU A 406 27.83 0.16 -6.07
CA GLU A 406 28.11 1.46 -6.71
C GLU A 406 29.02 2.36 -5.88
N GLY A 407 29.42 1.93 -4.66
CA GLY A 407 30.32 2.67 -3.78
C GLY A 407 29.69 3.89 -3.10
N LYS A 408 28.35 3.95 -3.04
CA LYS A 408 27.61 5.05 -2.39
C LYS A 408 27.53 4.90 -0.86
N LEU A 409 27.73 3.69 -0.35
CA LEU A 409 27.64 3.35 1.08
C LEU A 409 28.89 2.58 1.55
N ASP A 410 29.26 2.76 2.81
CA ASP A 410 30.30 1.97 3.47
C ASP A 410 29.75 0.59 3.88
N CYS A 411 29.99 -0.40 3.03
CA CYS A 411 29.54 -1.77 3.24
C CYS A 411 30.66 -2.69 3.76
N SER A 412 31.61 -2.12 4.50
CA SER A 412 32.64 -2.89 5.24
C SER A 412 32.09 -3.68 6.43
N GLY A 413 30.87 -3.37 6.88
CA GLY A 413 30.14 -4.08 7.94
C GLY A 413 28.86 -4.75 7.44
N PRO A 414 28.07 -5.37 8.35
CA PRO A 414 26.79 -5.95 7.98
C PRO A 414 25.80 -4.87 7.51
N LEU A 415 24.92 -5.24 6.59
CA LEU A 415 23.73 -4.45 6.30
C LEU A 415 22.83 -4.46 7.53
N LYS A 416 22.37 -3.30 8.01
CA LYS A 416 21.41 -3.26 9.11
C LYS A 416 20.01 -3.03 8.59
N ILE A 417 19.03 -3.76 9.12
CA ILE A 417 17.62 -3.56 8.79
C ILE A 417 16.74 -3.63 10.04
N ILE A 418 15.83 -2.67 10.16
CA ILE A 418 14.73 -2.68 11.12
C ILE A 418 13.45 -2.96 10.34
N ILE A 419 12.83 -4.11 10.59
CA ILE A 419 11.58 -4.55 9.97
C ILE A 419 10.46 -4.33 10.98
N VAL A 420 9.54 -3.42 10.69
CA VAL A 420 8.31 -3.26 11.47
C VAL A 420 7.21 -4.07 10.78
N ASP A 421 6.72 -5.08 11.48
CA ASP A 421 5.78 -6.07 10.95
C ASP A 421 4.56 -6.21 11.87
N GLN A 422 3.50 -6.80 11.36
CA GLN A 422 2.31 -7.14 12.13
C GLN A 422 2.48 -8.50 12.80
N LEU A 423 1.97 -8.66 14.03
CA LEU A 423 1.91 -9.96 14.71
C LEU A 423 0.97 -10.96 14.01
N ASP A 424 1.39 -11.53 12.90
CA ASP A 424 0.99 -12.87 12.51
C ASP A 424 2.26 -13.64 12.16
N GLN A 425 2.71 -14.49 13.07
CA GLN A 425 3.98 -15.23 12.92
C GLN A 425 3.96 -16.22 11.75
N THR A 426 2.81 -16.39 11.09
CA THR A 426 2.65 -17.21 9.88
C THR A 426 2.72 -16.39 8.59
N GLU A 427 2.77 -15.05 8.68
CA GLU A 427 2.72 -14.11 7.56
C GLU A 427 3.83 -13.05 7.67
N GLY A 428 4.10 -12.29 6.59
CA GLY A 428 5.07 -11.20 6.61
C GLY A 428 6.55 -11.62 6.56
N SER A 429 7.38 -11.02 7.44
CA SER A 429 8.86 -11.10 7.46
C SER A 429 9.42 -12.51 7.62
N PHE A 430 8.65 -13.45 8.17
CA PHE A 430 9.05 -14.86 8.27
C PHE A 430 9.24 -15.52 6.90
N ARG A 431 8.50 -15.04 5.88
CA ARG A 431 8.61 -15.53 4.49
C ARG A 431 9.96 -15.19 3.85
N LEU A 432 10.75 -14.31 4.47
CA LEU A 432 12.10 -13.98 4.04
C LEU A 432 13.11 -15.10 4.36
N PHE A 433 12.80 -15.97 5.33
CA PHE A 433 13.70 -17.03 5.80
C PHE A 433 13.42 -18.40 5.20
N ASP A 434 12.15 -18.75 5.03
CA ASP A 434 11.77 -20.05 4.46
C ASP A 434 10.49 -19.93 3.65
N PHE A 435 10.64 -20.10 2.33
CA PHE A 435 9.54 -20.29 1.40
C PHE A 435 10.05 -21.04 0.15
N GLU A 436 10.56 -22.27 0.33
CA GLU A 436 10.80 -23.17 -0.79
C GLU A 436 9.47 -23.70 -1.34
N ASN A 437 9.04 -23.19 -2.50
CA ASN A 437 8.01 -23.76 -3.38
C ASN A 437 6.64 -24.12 -2.75
N GLN A 438 6.36 -23.65 -1.54
CA GLN A 438 4.99 -23.68 -1.05
C GLN A 438 4.20 -22.72 -1.95
N PRO A 439 3.04 -23.11 -2.52
CA PRO A 439 2.09 -22.09 -2.98
C PRO A 439 1.87 -21.12 -1.81
N PRO A 440 1.73 -19.80 -2.06
CA PRO A 440 1.61 -18.79 -1.00
C PRO A 440 0.69 -19.32 0.07
N ALA A 441 1.16 -19.27 1.33
CA ALA A 441 0.49 -19.89 2.46
C ALA A 441 -0.98 -19.54 2.34
N ASN A 442 -1.76 -20.60 2.20
CA ASN A 442 -3.03 -20.55 1.54
C ASN A 442 -3.99 -19.63 2.30
N GLU A 443 -3.66 -19.18 3.51
CA GLU A 443 -4.53 -18.46 4.45
C GLU A 443 -5.00 -17.07 3.96
N TYR A 444 -4.14 -16.21 3.39
CA TYR A 444 -4.62 -14.98 2.72
C TYR A 444 -5.46 -15.28 1.46
N TYR A 445 -5.23 -16.43 0.84
CA TYR A 445 -5.92 -16.90 -0.36
C TYR A 445 -7.00 -17.95 -0.08
N GLN A 446 -7.30 -18.25 1.20
CA GLN A 446 -8.22 -19.31 1.65
C GLN A 446 -9.62 -18.76 1.85
N TYR A 447 -9.80 -17.44 1.68
CA TYR A 447 -11.04 -16.98 1.09
C TYR A 447 -11.19 -17.77 -0.20
N PRO A 448 -12.21 -18.64 -0.36
CA PRO A 448 -12.23 -19.72 -1.37
C PRO A 448 -12.22 -19.25 -2.84
N TYR A 449 -11.95 -17.96 -3.04
CA TYR A 449 -12.31 -17.05 -4.11
C TYR A 449 -11.15 -16.13 -4.49
N ALA A 450 -10.06 -16.10 -3.71
CA ALA A 450 -8.80 -15.52 -4.15
C ALA A 450 -8.17 -16.48 -5.17
N PHE A 451 -7.42 -15.93 -6.12
CA PHE A 451 -6.81 -16.69 -7.22
C PHE A 451 -5.99 -17.89 -6.70
N ASP A 452 -5.86 -18.95 -7.51
CA ASP A 452 -4.63 -19.77 -7.50
C ASP A 452 -3.49 -18.89 -8.04
N ALA A 453 -3.21 -17.74 -7.41
CA ALA A 453 -2.08 -16.90 -7.75
C ALA A 453 -0.84 -17.54 -7.14
N THR A 454 0.16 -17.77 -7.97
CA THR A 454 1.49 -18.11 -7.47
C THR A 454 2.23 -16.80 -7.27
N VAL A 455 2.89 -16.66 -6.14
CA VAL A 455 3.91 -15.61 -5.95
C VAL A 455 5.28 -16.23 -6.16
N ALA A 456 6.22 -15.43 -6.63
CA ALA A 456 7.63 -15.81 -6.57
C ALA A 456 8.05 -16.19 -5.13
N SER A 457 9.05 -17.05 -4.99
CA SER A 457 9.65 -17.31 -3.67
C SER A 457 10.10 -15.98 -3.05
N GLN A 458 9.77 -15.81 -1.78
CA GLN A 458 10.09 -14.62 -0.98
C GLN A 458 11.36 -14.82 -0.15
N GLN A 459 11.93 -16.04 -0.18
CA GLN A 459 13.12 -16.37 0.57
C GLN A 459 14.29 -15.52 0.08
N ILE A 460 14.91 -14.82 1.01
CA ILE A 460 16.12 -14.03 0.79
C ILE A 460 17.20 -14.33 1.81
N PHE A 461 16.92 -15.13 2.85
CA PHE A 461 17.88 -15.55 3.86
C PHE A 461 18.10 -17.08 3.82
N ALA A 462 19.32 -17.50 4.14
CA ALA A 462 19.73 -18.91 4.17
C ALA A 462 19.33 -19.61 5.49
N GLU A 463 19.11 -18.82 6.54
CA GLU A 463 18.79 -19.26 7.89
C GLU A 463 17.31 -19.64 8.00
N ALA A 464 17.02 -20.55 8.94
CA ALA A 464 15.64 -20.90 9.28
C ALA A 464 14.91 -19.69 9.92
N PRO A 465 13.58 -19.61 9.76
CA PRO A 465 12.79 -18.58 10.43
C PRO A 465 12.99 -18.65 11.95
N PRO A 466 13.03 -17.50 12.64
CA PRO A 466 13.12 -17.50 14.10
C PRO A 466 11.88 -18.16 14.70
N GLU A 467 12.10 -19.11 15.61
CA GLU A 467 11.00 -19.79 16.32
C GLU A 467 10.15 -18.78 17.12
N PRO A 468 8.83 -18.98 17.26
CA PRO A 468 7.97 -18.14 18.10
C PRO A 468 8.52 -17.82 19.48
N SER A 469 9.19 -18.79 20.12
CA SER A 469 9.80 -18.63 21.45
C SER A 469 11.06 -17.75 21.49
N ALA A 470 11.64 -17.44 20.33
CA ALA A 470 12.80 -16.54 20.23
C ALA A 470 12.39 -15.06 20.32
N PHE A 471 11.10 -14.75 20.15
CA PHE A 471 10.58 -13.40 20.28
C PHE A 471 10.44 -13.00 21.74
N GLN A 472 10.88 -11.78 22.03
CA GLN A 472 10.81 -11.19 23.36
C GLN A 472 9.73 -10.11 23.37
N SER A 473 8.91 -10.09 24.41
CA SER A 473 7.96 -9.00 24.63
C SER A 473 8.67 -7.68 24.90
N TYR A 474 8.18 -6.60 24.31
CA TYR A 474 8.64 -5.25 24.64
C TYR A 474 7.53 -4.29 25.06
N LYS A 475 6.27 -4.59 24.71
CA LYS A 475 5.17 -3.69 25.04
C LYS A 475 3.83 -4.41 25.08
N MET A 476 3.10 -4.30 26.19
CA MET A 476 1.67 -4.56 26.20
C MET A 476 0.92 -3.31 25.77
N ASN A 477 0.21 -3.38 24.65
CA ASN A 477 -0.63 -2.28 24.15
C ASN A 477 -2.05 -2.48 24.62
N THR A 478 -2.61 -1.43 25.20
CA THR A 478 -3.96 -1.44 25.74
C THR A 478 -4.70 -0.29 25.08
N TYR A 479 -5.73 -0.59 24.30
CA TYR A 479 -6.46 0.42 23.52
C TYR A 479 -7.97 0.23 23.63
N PRO A 480 -8.73 1.34 23.55
CA PRO A 480 -10.17 1.27 23.46
C PRO A 480 -10.55 0.53 22.16
N PHE A 481 -11.42 -0.46 22.31
CA PHE A 481 -11.95 -1.25 21.22
C PHE A 481 -13.47 -1.15 21.24
N ALA A 482 -14.01 -0.40 20.29
CA ALA A 482 -15.44 -0.40 20.00
C ALA A 482 -15.68 -1.34 18.82
N TYR A 483 -16.15 -2.55 19.13
CA TYR A 483 -16.58 -3.49 18.11
C TYR A 483 -17.96 -3.08 17.60
N PHE A 484 -18.00 -2.39 16.47
CA PHE A 484 -19.16 -2.50 15.58
C PHE A 484 -18.72 -3.36 14.40
N GLN A 485 -19.16 -4.62 14.40
CA GLN A 485 -19.11 -5.45 13.20
C GLN A 485 -20.19 -4.94 12.24
N GLY A 486 -19.95 -3.76 11.66
CA GLY A 486 -20.55 -3.47 10.37
C GLY A 486 -20.07 -4.56 9.41
N PRO A 487 -20.87 -4.97 8.42
CA PRO A 487 -20.48 -6.04 7.49
C PRO A 487 -19.11 -5.78 6.81
N ILE A 488 -18.67 -4.52 6.78
CA ILE A 488 -17.42 -4.02 6.23
C ILE A 488 -16.17 -4.09 7.14
N GLY A 489 -16.26 -4.58 8.38
CA GLY A 489 -15.09 -4.65 9.28
C GLY A 489 -14.50 -3.29 9.71
N ILE A 490 -15.19 -2.18 9.44
CA ILE A 490 -14.81 -0.85 9.91
C ILE A 490 -15.42 -0.63 11.29
N GLY A 491 -14.58 -0.67 12.33
CA GLY A 491 -14.98 -0.33 13.70
C GLY A 491 -15.05 1.19 13.87
N PHE A 492 -16.17 1.69 14.41
CA PHE A 492 -16.32 3.07 14.87
C PHE A 492 -16.75 3.06 16.33
N GLU A 493 -16.29 4.04 17.09
CA GLU A 493 -16.97 4.42 18.33
C GLU A 493 -18.30 5.08 17.97
N LEU A 494 -19.41 4.35 18.15
CA LEU A 494 -20.72 4.98 18.23
C LEU A 494 -20.87 5.60 19.62
N PRO A 495 -21.19 6.91 19.73
CA PRO A 495 -21.50 7.54 21.01
C PRO A 495 -22.56 6.72 21.75
N GLY A 496 -22.17 6.10 22.88
CA GLY A 496 -23.08 5.32 23.74
C GLY A 496 -22.78 3.83 23.90
N PHE A 497 -21.79 3.25 23.21
CA PHE A 497 -21.31 1.90 23.51
C PHE A 497 -20.15 1.93 24.53
N PRO A 498 -20.16 1.07 25.58
CA PRO A 498 -19.05 1.00 26.51
C PRO A 498 -17.80 0.47 25.79
N PRO A 499 -16.65 1.16 25.85
CA PRO A 499 -15.42 0.67 25.24
C PRO A 499 -15.01 -0.62 25.94
N PHE A 500 -14.81 -1.70 25.19
CA PHE A 500 -14.07 -2.85 25.71
C PHE A 500 -12.59 -2.56 25.48
N THR A 501 -11.75 -2.92 26.44
CA THR A 501 -10.31 -2.76 26.29
C THR A 501 -9.74 -4.01 25.67
N ARG A 502 -8.97 -3.89 24.57
CA ARG A 502 -8.12 -4.98 24.08
C ARG A 502 -6.70 -4.75 24.53
N SER A 503 -6.04 -5.85 24.91
CA SER A 503 -4.61 -5.87 25.19
C SER A 503 -3.92 -6.83 24.22
N ALA A 504 -2.85 -6.37 23.60
CA ALA A 504 -2.05 -7.18 22.69
C ALA A 504 -0.56 -6.87 22.91
N GLU A 505 0.26 -7.91 22.89
CA GLU A 505 1.66 -7.86 23.30
C GLU A 505 2.57 -7.73 22.08
N SER A 506 3.21 -6.58 21.90
CA SER A 506 4.24 -6.40 20.87
C SER A 506 5.52 -7.12 21.25
N THR A 507 6.14 -7.76 20.27
CA THR A 507 7.34 -8.56 20.47
C THR A 507 8.43 -8.16 19.49
N TYR A 508 9.69 -8.44 19.82
CA TYR A 508 10.81 -8.23 18.92
C TYR A 508 11.68 -9.48 18.81
N TRP A 509 12.41 -9.57 17.70
CA TRP A 509 13.48 -10.54 17.50
C TRP A 509 14.69 -9.82 16.89
N HIS A 510 15.88 -10.26 17.26
CA HIS A 510 17.13 -9.80 16.68
C HIS A 510 18.01 -10.99 16.32
N GLY A 511 18.67 -10.89 15.17
CA GLY A 511 19.59 -11.91 14.73
C GLY A 511 20.41 -11.46 13.52
N ARG A 512 21.20 -12.39 13.01
CA ARG A 512 21.96 -12.22 11.77
C ARG A 512 21.54 -13.26 10.77
N ALA A 513 21.53 -12.87 9.51
CA ALA A 513 21.23 -13.73 8.40
C ALA A 513 22.14 -13.47 7.20
N THR A 514 22.28 -14.47 6.35
CA THR A 514 23.07 -14.42 5.13
C THR A 514 22.12 -14.42 3.95
N THR A 515 22.26 -13.45 3.06
CA THR A 515 21.38 -13.41 1.90
C THR A 515 21.60 -14.59 0.95
N VAL A 516 20.53 -15.09 0.36
CA VAL A 516 20.54 -15.99 -0.81
C VAL A 516 20.13 -15.23 -2.06
N THR A 517 20.50 -15.74 -3.23
CA THR A 517 20.09 -15.11 -4.49
C THR A 517 18.58 -15.23 -4.65
N ASN A 518 17.92 -14.09 -4.77
CA ASN A 518 16.52 -14.03 -5.16
C ASN A 518 16.39 -13.08 -6.34
N ASP A 519 16.35 -13.67 -7.54
CA ASP A 519 16.20 -12.92 -8.78
C ASP A 519 14.97 -12.04 -8.75
N TRP A 520 13.82 -12.50 -8.25
CA TRP A 520 12.58 -11.74 -8.31
C TRP A 520 12.67 -10.38 -7.61
N TYR A 521 13.34 -10.34 -6.47
CA TYR A 521 13.56 -9.12 -5.69
C TYR A 521 14.90 -8.42 -6.00
N GLY A 522 15.75 -9.01 -6.84
CA GLY A 522 17.09 -8.50 -7.16
C GLY A 522 18.12 -8.69 -6.04
N VAL A 523 17.81 -9.50 -5.01
CA VAL A 523 18.71 -9.75 -3.88
C VAL A 523 19.87 -10.65 -4.32
N GLN A 524 21.09 -10.22 -4.03
CA GLN A 524 22.32 -10.98 -4.27
C GLN A 524 22.68 -11.83 -3.05
N ALA A 525 23.26 -13.01 -3.28
CA ALA A 525 23.72 -13.88 -2.20
C ALA A 525 24.98 -13.35 -1.48
N GLY A 526 25.15 -13.74 -0.23
CA GLY A 526 26.40 -13.60 0.52
C GLY A 526 26.56 -12.30 1.32
N SER A 527 25.54 -11.45 1.38
CA SER A 527 25.54 -10.31 2.31
C SER A 527 25.20 -10.77 3.72
N ASP A 528 25.96 -10.29 4.70
CA ASP A 528 25.68 -10.43 6.12
C ASP A 528 24.72 -9.32 6.55
N VAL A 529 23.57 -9.70 7.09
CA VAL A 529 22.47 -8.79 7.44
C VAL A 529 22.18 -8.92 8.93
N GLU A 530 22.28 -7.81 9.65
CA GLU A 530 21.83 -7.69 11.03
C GLU A 530 20.38 -7.20 11.04
N ILE A 531 19.48 -8.02 11.58
CA ILE A 531 18.04 -7.83 11.46
C ILE A 531 17.46 -7.57 12.84
N LEU A 532 16.65 -6.52 12.95
CA LEU A 532 15.73 -6.29 14.06
C LEU A 532 14.30 -6.38 13.52
N ILE A 533 13.53 -7.37 13.97
CA ILE A 533 12.09 -7.48 13.67
C ILE A 533 11.31 -6.92 14.87
N LEU A 534 10.45 -5.95 14.62
CA LEU A 534 9.52 -5.35 15.59
C LEU A 534 8.10 -5.74 15.19
N ASN A 535 7.54 -6.76 15.84
CA ASN A 535 6.18 -7.18 15.60
C ASN A 535 5.22 -6.36 16.48
N THR A 536 4.43 -5.51 15.83
CA THR A 536 3.48 -4.64 16.51
C THR A 536 2.17 -5.37 16.77
N ALA A 537 1.72 -5.30 18.02
CA ALA A 537 0.48 -5.90 18.46
C ALA A 537 -0.65 -4.87 18.48
N LEU A 538 -1.12 -4.46 17.30
CA LEU A 538 -2.30 -3.60 17.19
C LEU A 538 -3.58 -4.38 16.87
N GLY A 539 -3.56 -5.70 17.13
CA GLY A 539 -4.67 -6.64 16.95
C GLY A 539 -4.83 -7.10 15.51
N THR A 540 -4.60 -8.38 15.25
CA THR A 540 -4.88 -9.04 13.95
C THR A 540 -6.40 -9.15 13.70
N ASP A 541 -7.20 -9.30 14.75
CA ASP A 541 -8.65 -9.47 14.67
C ASP A 541 -9.42 -8.14 14.68
N GLY A 542 -9.11 -7.24 13.75
CA GLY A 542 -9.90 -6.04 13.46
C GLY A 542 -9.82 -4.89 14.48
N GLY A 543 -8.68 -4.79 15.20
CA GLY A 543 -8.43 -3.83 16.30
C GLY A 543 -8.39 -2.36 15.88
N VAL A 544 -7.49 -2.06 14.95
CA VAL A 544 -7.20 -0.70 14.47
C VAL A 544 -7.57 -0.61 12.99
N PRO A 545 -8.40 0.37 12.58
CA PRO A 545 -8.79 0.47 11.18
C PRO A 545 -7.58 0.64 10.25
N THR A 546 -7.63 0.03 9.08
CA THR A 546 -6.62 0.24 8.02
C THR A 546 -6.86 1.56 7.28
N VAL A 547 -8.14 1.95 7.14
CA VAL A 547 -8.60 3.17 6.48
C VAL A 547 -9.73 3.77 7.33
N VAL A 548 -9.76 5.09 7.46
CA VAL A 548 -10.84 5.83 8.14
C VAL A 548 -11.44 6.87 7.19
N GLY A 549 -12.76 7.04 7.24
CA GLY A 549 -13.45 8.05 6.44
C GLY A 549 -13.15 9.47 6.91
N GLY A 550 -13.29 10.45 6.02
CA GLY A 550 -12.92 11.86 6.28
C GLY A 550 -13.57 12.44 7.53
N GLY A 551 -14.88 12.25 7.68
CA GLY A 551 -15.66 12.75 8.82
C GLY A 551 -15.28 12.19 10.20
N PHE A 552 -14.54 11.07 10.26
CA PHE A 552 -14.10 10.44 11.51
C PHE A 552 -12.60 10.54 11.74
N ALA A 553 -11.84 10.95 10.74
CA ALA A 553 -10.38 10.88 10.79
C ALA A 553 -9.81 11.67 11.97
N LYS A 554 -10.29 12.90 12.21
CA LYS A 554 -9.83 13.71 13.34
C LYS A 554 -9.93 12.97 14.68
N ASP A 555 -11.09 12.39 14.98
CA ASP A 555 -11.34 11.72 16.25
C ASP A 555 -10.60 10.39 16.34
N ALA A 556 -10.61 9.60 15.26
CA ALA A 556 -9.90 8.34 15.21
C ALA A 556 -8.40 8.55 15.44
N PHE A 557 -7.80 9.52 14.76
CA PHE A 557 -6.38 9.81 14.90
C PHE A 557 -6.01 10.37 16.28
N ALA A 558 -6.84 11.24 16.86
CA ALA A 558 -6.60 11.78 18.19
C ALA A 558 -6.79 10.73 19.31
N GLN A 559 -7.78 9.86 19.21
CA GLN A 559 -8.19 8.97 20.31
C GLN A 559 -7.58 7.56 20.21
N LEU A 560 -7.19 7.13 19.00
CA LEU A 560 -6.66 5.79 18.75
C LEU A 560 -5.23 5.83 18.18
N TYR A 561 -5.02 6.40 16.99
CA TYR A 561 -3.73 6.28 16.30
C TYR A 561 -2.61 7.01 17.03
N GLY A 562 -2.84 8.24 17.52
CA GLY A 562 -1.85 9.03 18.24
C GLY A 562 -1.37 8.35 19.52
N PRO A 563 -2.26 7.97 20.45
CA PRO A 563 -1.89 7.23 21.66
C PRO A 563 -1.17 5.90 21.37
N LEU A 564 -1.57 5.18 20.31
CA LEU A 564 -0.88 3.96 19.89
C LEU A 564 0.52 4.24 19.35
N ALA A 565 0.70 5.30 18.54
CA ALA A 565 2.00 5.69 18.02
C ALA A 565 2.96 6.04 19.16
N LYS A 566 2.47 6.79 20.17
CA LYS A 566 3.23 7.08 21.38
C LYS A 566 3.59 5.81 22.15
N SER A 567 2.62 4.94 22.39
CA SER A 567 2.82 3.67 23.10
C SER A 567 3.89 2.80 22.45
N GLN A 568 3.85 2.69 21.12
CA GLN A 568 4.84 1.94 20.34
C GLN A 568 6.21 2.63 20.36
N ALA A 569 6.28 3.95 20.16
CA ALA A 569 7.53 4.70 20.20
C ALA A 569 8.27 4.50 21.54
N ASP A 570 7.55 4.65 22.66
CA ASP A 570 8.09 4.45 24.00
C ASP A 570 8.62 3.01 24.20
N GLY A 571 7.94 2.02 23.63
CA GLY A 571 8.34 0.61 23.72
C GLY A 571 9.52 0.24 22.81
N MET A 572 9.56 0.79 21.61
CA MET A 572 10.60 0.53 20.60
C MET A 572 11.93 1.23 20.95
N ALA A 573 11.89 2.42 21.54
CA ALA A 573 13.06 3.25 21.83
C ALA A 573 14.24 2.49 22.49
N PRO A 574 14.05 1.75 23.61
CA PRO A 574 15.15 1.01 24.23
C PRO A 574 15.73 -0.09 23.33
N ILE A 575 14.90 -0.77 22.56
CA ILE A 575 15.31 -1.88 21.68
C ILE A 575 16.10 -1.34 20.49
N VAL A 576 15.55 -0.33 19.80
CA VAL A 576 16.19 0.32 18.66
C VAL A 576 17.52 0.93 19.07
N THR A 577 17.59 1.56 20.25
CA THR A 577 18.84 2.10 20.79
C THR A 577 19.88 1.00 21.01
N ALA A 578 19.50 -0.12 21.63
CA ALA A 578 20.41 -1.25 21.89
C ALA A 578 20.87 -1.93 20.59
N PHE A 579 19.97 -2.14 19.63
CA PHE A 579 20.28 -2.69 18.31
C PHE A 579 21.31 -1.83 17.57
N LEU A 580 21.05 -0.53 17.50
CA LEU A 580 21.95 0.39 16.81
C LEU A 580 23.28 0.61 17.56
N ALA A 581 23.36 0.27 18.85
CA ALA A 581 24.59 0.28 19.64
C ALA A 581 25.36 -1.06 19.57
N GLY A 582 24.76 -2.12 18.99
CA GLY A 582 25.33 -3.47 19.00
C GLY A 582 25.35 -4.11 20.39
N THR A 583 24.39 -3.76 21.23
CA THR A 583 24.26 -4.26 22.61
C THR A 583 22.97 -5.06 22.85
N LEU A 584 22.22 -5.35 21.78
CA LEU A 584 21.00 -6.16 21.85
C LEU A 584 21.31 -7.65 21.93
#